data_AF-A0A8C5ZAQ2-F1
#
_entry.id   AF-A0A8C5ZAQ2-F1
#
_cell.length_a   1.000
_cell.length_b   1.000
_cell.length_c   1.000
_cell.angle_alpha   90.00
_cell.angle_beta   90.00
_cell.angle_gamma   90.00
#
_symmetry.space_group_name_H-M   'P 1'
#
loop_
_entity.id
_entity.type
_entity.pdbx_description
1 polymer ?
#
loop_
_entity_poly.entity_id
_entity_poly.type
_entity_poly.pdbx_seq_one_letter_code
_entity_poly.pdbx_strand_id
1 'polypeptide(L)'
;MAAPMEVAVCTDSAAQLWSCVVWELHSGANLLTYRGGQAGPRGLALLNGEYLLAAQLGKNYISAWELQRKDQLQQKIMCPGPVTCLTTSPNGLYVLAGIAESIYLWEVRKHPECPGGAVGDCSG
;
A
#
# COMPACT_ATOMS: atom_id res chain seq x y z
N MET A 1 -28.25 -1.45 -9.21
CA MET A 1 -27.11 -2.37 -9.05
C MET A 1 -25.90 -1.68 -9.65
N ALA A 2 -24.93 -1.27 -8.84
CA ALA A 2 -23.67 -0.76 -9.37
C ALA A 2 -22.90 -1.95 -9.94
N ALA A 3 -22.50 -1.87 -11.21
CA ALA A 3 -21.66 -2.89 -11.81
C ALA A 3 -20.31 -2.94 -11.06
N PRO A 4 -19.70 -4.13 -10.92
CA PRO A 4 -18.33 -4.21 -10.40
C PRO A 4 -17.41 -3.38 -11.31
N MET A 5 -16.73 -2.40 -10.74
CA MET A 5 -15.80 -1.54 -11.48
C MET A 5 -14.44 -2.22 -11.54
N GLU A 6 -14.03 -2.63 -12.74
CA GLU A 6 -12.72 -3.22 -12.96
C GLU A 6 -11.67 -2.12 -13.11
N VAL A 7 -10.60 -2.23 -12.33
CA VAL A 7 -9.50 -1.26 -12.33
C VAL A 7 -8.17 -1.95 -12.58
N ALA A 8 -7.32 -1.31 -13.37
CA ALA A 8 -5.94 -1.72 -13.59
C ALA A 8 -5.00 -0.79 -12.81
N VAL A 9 -4.07 -1.36 -12.04
CA VAL A 9 -3.04 -0.59 -11.33
C VAL A 9 -1.71 -0.78 -12.04
N CYS A 10 -1.14 0.32 -12.52
CA CYS A 10 0.13 0.33 -13.24
C CYS A 10 1.17 1.09 -12.43
N THR A 11 2.40 0.59 -12.43
CA THR A 11 3.55 1.31 -11.87
C THR A 11 4.55 1.60 -12.96
N ASP A 12 5.27 2.71 -12.82
CA ASP A 12 6.31 3.08 -13.75
C ASP A 12 7.66 3.16 -13.01
N SER A 13 8.71 2.63 -13.65
CA SER A 13 10.08 2.61 -13.13
C SER A 13 10.98 3.71 -13.73
N ALA A 14 10.46 4.48 -14.69
CA ALA A 14 11.10 5.61 -15.34
C ALA A 14 10.46 6.97 -14.99
N ALA A 15 9.21 7.02 -14.53
CA ALA A 15 8.47 8.22 -14.21
C ALA A 15 8.87 8.82 -12.86
N GLN A 16 9.58 9.95 -12.89
CA GLN A 16 10.10 10.59 -11.67
C GLN A 16 9.02 11.17 -10.76
N LEU A 17 7.81 11.41 -11.29
CA LEU A 17 6.75 12.15 -10.62
C LEU A 17 5.58 11.28 -10.14
N TRP A 18 5.30 10.16 -10.82
CA TRP A 18 4.14 9.30 -10.55
C TRP A 18 4.62 7.89 -10.23
N SER A 19 4.12 7.34 -9.13
CA SER A 19 4.54 6.03 -8.66
C SER A 19 3.61 4.94 -9.15
N CYS A 20 2.31 5.18 -9.02
CA CYS A 20 1.28 4.24 -9.43
C CYS A 20 0.10 5.01 -9.99
N VAL A 21 -0.54 4.45 -11.01
CA VAL A 21 -1.74 5.00 -11.62
C VAL A 21 -2.81 3.92 -11.67
N VAL A 22 -4.02 4.29 -11.24
CA VAL A 22 -5.19 3.44 -11.28
C VAL A 22 -6.06 3.88 -12.44
N TRP A 23 -6.33 2.93 -13.33
CA TRP A 23 -7.07 3.12 -14.56
C TRP A 23 -8.39 2.36 -14.49
N GLU A 24 -9.46 2.96 -14.97
CA GLU A 24 -10.69 2.24 -15.26
C GLU A 24 -10.53 1.48 -16.59
N LEU A 25 -10.76 0.16 -16.57
CA LEU A 25 -10.59 -0.68 -17.76
C LEU A 25 -11.64 -0.38 -18.86
N HIS A 26 -12.85 -0.01 -18.46
CA HIS A 26 -13.97 0.18 -19.39
C HIS A 26 -13.87 1.49 -20.17
N SER A 27 -13.52 2.59 -19.50
CA SER A 27 -13.44 3.91 -20.14
C SER A 27 -12.01 4.33 -20.52
N GLY A 28 -11.00 3.66 -19.97
CA GLY A 28 -9.60 4.09 -20.06
C GLY A 28 -9.30 5.38 -19.27
N ALA A 29 -10.22 5.84 -18.41
CA ALA A 29 -9.99 7.02 -17.60
C ALA A 29 -9.00 6.72 -16.47
N ASN A 30 -8.11 7.67 -16.21
CA ASN A 30 -7.29 7.66 -15.02
C ASN A 30 -8.16 8.10 -13.83
N LEU A 31 -8.34 7.18 -12.88
CA LEU A 31 -9.13 7.42 -11.67
C LEU A 31 -8.27 8.09 -10.60
N LEU A 32 -7.09 7.54 -10.35
CA LEU A 32 -6.21 7.96 -9.25
C LEU A 32 -4.76 7.87 -9.67
N THR A 33 -3.99 8.91 -9.32
CA THR A 33 -2.55 8.94 -9.50
C THR A 33 -1.88 9.11 -8.15
N TYR A 34 -1.08 8.14 -7.76
CA TYR A 34 -0.33 8.14 -6.51
C TYR A 34 1.09 8.68 -6.72
N ARG A 35 1.44 9.71 -5.95
CA ARG A 35 2.78 10.29 -5.96
C ARG A 35 3.63 9.61 -4.88
N GLY A 36 4.85 9.21 -5.25
CA GLY A 36 5.73 8.42 -4.37
C GLY A 36 7.18 8.35 -4.84
N GLY A 37 7.39 8.48 -6.15
CA GLY A 37 8.68 8.29 -6.82
C GLY A 37 8.67 7.05 -7.70
N GLN A 38 9.85 6.56 -8.08
CA GLN A 38 9.99 5.37 -8.90
C GLN A 38 9.61 4.12 -8.12
N ALA A 39 8.64 3.36 -8.61
CA ALA A 39 8.34 2.05 -8.04
C ALA A 39 9.23 0.98 -8.71
N GLY A 40 9.85 0.12 -7.90
CA GLY A 40 10.67 -0.97 -8.41
C GLY A 40 9.82 -2.06 -9.08
N PRO A 41 10.37 -2.82 -10.04
CA PRO A 41 9.69 -4.01 -10.56
C PRO A 41 9.38 -4.98 -9.41
N ARG A 42 8.19 -5.59 -9.41
CA ARG A 42 7.69 -6.47 -8.32
C ARG A 42 7.54 -5.77 -6.96
N GLY A 43 7.53 -4.44 -6.96
CA GLY A 43 7.35 -3.62 -5.77
C GLY A 43 5.90 -3.29 -5.43
N LEU A 44 4.94 -3.63 -6.29
CA LEU A 44 3.53 -3.30 -6.11
C LEU A 44 2.77 -4.45 -5.46
N ALA A 45 1.97 -4.17 -4.42
CA ALA A 45 0.97 -5.10 -3.94
C ALA A 45 -0.27 -4.39 -3.40
N LEU A 46 -1.39 -5.09 -3.47
CA LEU A 46 -2.68 -4.62 -2.97
C LEU A 46 -3.02 -5.34 -1.67
N LEU A 47 -3.28 -4.58 -0.61
CA LEU A 47 -3.65 -5.11 0.69
C LEU A 47 -5.16 -5.00 0.87
N ASN A 48 -5.85 -6.15 0.83
CA ASN A 48 -7.28 -6.28 1.09
C ASN A 48 -8.20 -5.40 0.21
N GLY A 49 -7.72 -4.90 -0.93
CA GLY A 49 -8.46 -3.95 -1.78
C GLY A 49 -8.54 -2.52 -1.24
N GLU A 50 -8.04 -2.28 -0.03
CA GLU A 50 -8.17 -1.00 0.68
C GLU A 50 -6.90 -0.16 0.62
N TYR A 51 -5.73 -0.82 0.63
CA TYR A 51 -4.45 -0.15 0.62
C TYR A 51 -3.60 -0.63 -0.55
N LEU A 52 -2.97 0.32 -1.24
CA LEU A 52 -1.97 0.07 -2.26
C LEU A 52 -0.57 0.26 -1.64
N LEU A 53 0.29 -0.74 -1.80
CA LEU A 53 1.69 -0.70 -1.36
C LEU A 53 2.60 -0.63 -2.58
N ALA A 54 3.58 0.27 -2.58
CA ALA A 54 4.68 0.27 -3.54
C ALA A 54 6.04 0.43 -2.88
N ALA A 55 6.95 -0.48 -3.22
CA ALA A 55 8.37 -0.38 -2.92
C ALA A 55 9.03 0.65 -3.85
N GLN A 56 9.71 1.62 -3.24
CA GLN A 56 10.43 2.65 -3.99
C GLN A 56 11.81 2.16 -4.42
N LEU A 57 12.12 2.27 -5.71
CA LEU A 57 13.39 1.85 -6.26
C LEU A 57 14.53 2.71 -5.70
N GLY A 58 15.55 2.07 -5.14
CA GLY A 58 16.72 2.73 -4.58
C GLY A 58 16.48 3.48 -3.26
N LYS A 59 15.26 3.43 -2.70
CA LYS A 59 14.95 3.99 -1.39
C LYS A 59 14.63 2.87 -0.40
N ASN A 60 14.83 3.17 0.87
CA ASN A 60 14.63 2.24 1.98
C ASN A 60 13.24 2.42 2.63
N TYR A 61 12.21 2.73 1.85
CA TYR A 61 10.85 2.81 2.37
C TYR A 61 9.82 2.29 1.38
N ILE A 62 8.74 1.76 1.94
CA ILE A 62 7.54 1.37 1.20
C ILE A 62 6.52 2.49 1.36
N SER A 63 5.91 2.91 0.26
CA SER A 63 4.79 3.83 0.28
C SER A 63 3.49 3.03 0.33
N ALA A 64 2.62 3.36 1.28
CA ALA A 64 1.29 2.81 1.41
C ALA A 64 0.26 3.92 1.18
N TRP A 65 -0.73 3.68 0.33
CA TRP A 65 -1.80 4.62 0.05
C TRP A 65 -3.16 3.97 0.27
N GLU A 66 -4.08 4.69 0.89
CA GLU A 66 -5.48 4.26 1.04
C GLU A 66 -6.27 4.56 -0.25
N LEU A 67 -7.01 3.56 -0.77
CA LEU A 67 -7.79 3.66 -2.01
C LEU A 67 -9.17 4.30 -1.79
N GLN A 68 -9.83 4.02 -0.66
CA GLN A 68 -11.19 4.48 -0.41
C GLN A 68 -11.29 5.95 0.01
N ARG A 69 -10.22 6.53 0.57
CA ARG A 69 -10.25 7.92 1.06
C ARG A 69 -9.81 8.90 -0.02
N LYS A 70 -10.62 9.95 -0.21
CA LYS A 70 -10.28 11.12 -1.04
C LYS A 70 -8.97 11.79 -0.61
N ASP A 71 -8.58 11.64 0.65
CA ASP A 71 -7.41 12.32 1.23
C ASP A 71 -6.05 11.70 0.82
N GLN A 72 -6.03 10.61 0.04
CA GLN A 72 -4.80 9.93 -0.42
C GLN A 72 -3.71 9.85 0.67
N LEU A 73 -4.09 9.39 1.87
CA LEU A 73 -3.19 9.29 3.01
C LEU A 73 -2.01 8.39 2.64
N GLN A 74 -0.84 9.02 2.48
CA GLN A 74 0.40 8.32 2.21
C GLN A 74 1.08 8.00 3.55
N GLN A 75 1.15 6.72 3.88
CA GLN A 75 1.97 6.23 4.97
C GLN A 75 3.29 5.69 4.42
N LYS A 76 4.40 5.95 5.13
CA LYS A 76 5.73 5.43 4.75
C LYS A 76 6.18 4.42 5.79
N ILE A 77 6.49 3.21 5.33
CA ILE A 77 7.06 2.16 6.17
C ILE A 77 8.56 2.16 5.95
N MET A 78 9.31 2.60 6.95
CA MET A 78 10.76 2.64 6.88
C MET A 78 11.34 1.23 6.98
N CYS A 79 12.26 0.93 6.08
CA CYS A 79 12.94 -0.35 5.96
C CYS A 79 14.45 -0.16 6.22
N PRO A 80 15.13 -1.16 6.78
CA PRO A 80 16.57 -1.09 7.04
C PRO A 80 17.45 -1.16 5.79
N GLY A 81 16.86 -1.41 4.60
CA GLY A 81 17.59 -1.53 3.34
C GLY A 81 16.70 -1.32 2.12
N PRO A 82 17.26 -1.48 0.91
CA PRO A 82 16.51 -1.36 -0.34
C PRO A 82 15.51 -2.51 -0.48
N VAL A 83 14.27 -2.17 -0.81
CA VAL A 83 13.19 -3.14 -1.00
C VAL A 83 13.22 -3.64 -2.44
N THR A 84 13.39 -4.95 -2.63
CA THR A 84 13.53 -5.59 -3.95
C THR A 84 12.21 -6.18 -4.44
N CYS A 85 11.36 -6.66 -3.53
CA CYS A 85 10.07 -7.22 -3.85
C CYS A 85 9.10 -7.05 -2.68
N LEU A 86 7.81 -6.98 -2.98
CA LEU A 86 6.76 -6.84 -1.98
C LEU A 86 5.55 -7.69 -2.37
N THR A 87 4.93 -8.32 -1.39
CA THR A 87 3.69 -9.07 -1.55
C THR A 87 2.83 -8.99 -0.29
N THR A 88 1.54 -9.23 -0.44
CA THR A 88 0.56 -9.18 0.65
C THR A 88 -0.20 -10.49 0.72
N SER A 89 -0.62 -10.88 1.92
CA SER A 89 -1.51 -12.02 2.07
C SER A 89 -2.88 -11.70 1.46
N PRO A 90 -3.55 -12.66 0.79
CA PRO A 90 -4.93 -12.50 0.32
C PRO A 90 -5.91 -12.13 1.44
N ASN A 91 -5.63 -12.57 2.67
CA ASN A 91 -6.43 -12.29 3.86
C ASN A 91 -6.24 -10.86 4.41
N GLY A 92 -5.31 -10.07 3.87
CA GLY A 92 -5.05 -8.70 4.32
C GLY A 92 -4.35 -8.59 5.69
N LEU A 93 -3.86 -9.69 6.25
CA LEU A 93 -3.27 -9.74 7.59
C LEU A 93 -1.75 -9.56 7.61
N TYR A 94 -1.08 -9.89 6.51
CA TYR A 94 0.37 -9.89 6.44
C TYR A 94 0.88 -9.16 5.21
N VAL A 95 1.99 -8.44 5.40
CA VAL A 95 2.81 -7.87 4.32
C VAL A 95 4.18 -8.50 4.40
N LEU A 96 4.68 -8.95 3.25
CA LEU A 96 6.02 -9.52 3.10
C LEU A 96 6.81 -8.63 2.16
N ALA A 97 8.04 -8.30 2.52
CA ALA A 97 8.95 -7.64 1.60
C ALA A 97 10.36 -8.23 1.68
N GLY A 98 10.98 -8.41 0.52
CA GLY A 98 12.39 -8.73 0.39
C GLY A 98 13.20 -7.44 0.53
N ILE A 99 14.09 -7.40 1.51
CA ILE A 99 14.95 -6.27 1.80
C ILE A 99 16.39 -6.77 1.81
N ALA A 100 17.15 -6.39 0.78
CA ALA A 100 18.48 -6.93 0.54
C ALA A 100 18.49 -8.48 0.60
N GLU A 101 19.15 -9.06 1.61
CA GLU A 101 19.34 -10.50 1.80
C GLU A 101 18.29 -11.12 2.77
N SER A 102 17.39 -10.30 3.32
CA SER A 102 16.44 -10.71 4.35
C SER A 102 14.99 -10.51 3.92
N ILE A 103 14.09 -11.33 4.44
CA ILE A 103 12.64 -11.17 4.23
C ILE A 103 12.05 -10.63 5.52
N TYR A 104 11.29 -9.54 5.40
CA TYR A 104 10.57 -8.93 6.50
C TYR A 104 9.09 -9.24 6.38
N LEU A 105 8.49 -9.58 7.52
CA LEU A 105 7.07 -9.85 7.68
C LEU A 105 6.50 -8.80 8.63
N TRP A 106 5.49 -8.08 8.17
CA TRP A 106 4.69 -7.20 9.02
C TRP A 106 3.29 -7.78 9.20
N GLU A 107 2.83 -7.81 10.45
CA GLU A 107 1.45 -8.11 10.80
C GLU A 107 0.63 -6.82 10.73
N VAL A 108 -0.35 -6.79 9.83
CA VAL A 108 -1.32 -5.72 9.70
C VAL A 108 -2.41 -5.97 10.73
N ARG A 109 -2.19 -5.47 11.95
CA ARG A 109 -3.25 -5.45 12.95
C ARG A 109 -4.28 -4.40 12.54
N LYS A 110 -5.40 -4.84 11.97
CA LYS A 110 -6.65 -4.09 12.13
C LYS A 110 -6.89 -4.07 13.62
N HIS A 111 -6.81 -2.90 14.26
CA HIS A 111 -7.38 -2.76 15.58
C HIS A 111 -8.83 -3.24 15.44
N PRO A 112 -9.24 -4.37 16.06
CA PRO A 112 -10.66 -4.54 16.27
C PRO A 112 -11.04 -3.32 17.10
N GLU A 113 -11.92 -2.50 16.53
CA GLU A 113 -12.85 -1.68 17.27
C GLU A 113 -12.91 -2.09 18.74
N CYS A 114 -12.42 -1.25 19.66
CA CYS A 114 -12.74 -1.40 21.07
C CYS A 114 -14.27 -1.32 21.15
N PRO A 115 -15.02 -2.38 21.48
CA PRO A 115 -16.41 -2.25 21.87
C PRO A 115 -16.36 -1.85 23.34
N GLY A 116 -16.02 -0.59 23.62
CA GLY A 116 -15.67 -0.19 24.97
C GLY A 116 -15.43 1.29 25.10
N GLY A 117 -16.52 2.07 25.02
CA GLY A 117 -16.58 3.30 25.79
C GLY A 117 -16.57 2.92 27.27
N ALA A 118 -15.41 2.99 27.91
CA ALA A 118 -15.29 3.16 29.35
C ALA A 118 -13.93 3.78 29.64
N VAL A 119 -13.96 5.09 29.88
CA VAL A 119 -12.99 5.77 30.73
C VAL A 119 -12.83 4.99 32.04
N GLY A 120 -11.61 4.64 32.41
CA GLY A 120 -11.33 3.85 33.62
C GLY A 120 -9.84 3.73 33.89
N ASP A 121 -9.33 4.72 34.64
CA ASP A 121 -8.19 4.68 35.55
C ASP A 121 -6.85 4.05 35.11
N CYS A 122 -5.93 4.93 34.71
CA CYS A 122 -4.50 4.75 34.96
C CYS A 122 -4.16 5.33 36.34
N SER A 123 -3.97 4.49 37.35
CA SER A 123 -3.08 4.83 38.47
C SER A 123 -2.46 3.57 39.06
N GLY A 124 -1.14 3.49 38.90
CA GLY A 124 -0.21 2.53 39.49
C GLY A 124 1.20 3.08 39.29
#